data_AF-A0A1E3X219-F1
#
_entry.id   AF-A0A1E3X219-F1
#
_cell.length_a   1.000
_cell.length_b   1.000
_cell.length_c   1.000
_cell.angle_alpha   90.00
_cell.angle_beta   90.00
_cell.angle_gamma   90.00
#
_symmetry.space_group_name_H-M   'P 1'
#
loop_
_entity.id
_entity.type
_entity.pdbx_description
1 polymer ?
#
loop_
_entity_poly.entity_id
_entity_poly.type
_entity_poly.pdbx_seq_one_letter_code
_entity_poly.pdbx_strand_id
1 'polypeptide(L)' 'TRLIPVEKSAEFFGFFNMLGKFAAVVGPFLMGSVTLLTGNARLGILSILILFAVGWFLLRKVDISEGERMAKEFLAK' A
#
# COMPACT_ATOMS: atom_id res chain seq x y z
N THR A 1 -6.50 -16.96 1.11
CA THR A 1 -6.95 -15.93 0.16
C THR A 1 -8.35 -15.48 0.51
N ARG A 2 -8.51 -14.70 1.60
CA ARG A 2 -9.85 -14.37 2.16
C ARG A 2 -10.56 -13.27 1.37
N LEU A 3 -9.80 -12.32 0.82
CA LEU A 3 -10.32 -11.12 0.15
C LEU A 3 -10.21 -11.13 -1.38
N ILE A 4 -9.43 -12.05 -1.95
CA ILE A 4 -9.12 -12.07 -3.39
C ILE A 4 -9.77 -13.31 -4.00
N PRO A 5 -10.68 -13.16 -4.97
CA PRO A 5 -11.24 -14.29 -5.71
C PRO A 5 -10.14 -15.03 -6.47
N VAL A 6 -10.16 -16.36 -6.42
CA VAL A 6 -9.09 -17.19 -7.03
C VAL A 6 -8.93 -16.93 -8.54
N GLU A 7 -10.04 -16.72 -9.25
CA GLU A 7 -10.06 -16.42 -10.69
C GLU A 7 -9.42 -15.06 -11.04
N LYS A 8 -9.36 -14.15 -10.07
CA LYS A 8 -8.81 -12.79 -10.25
C LYS A 8 -7.43 -12.62 -9.62
N SER A 9 -6.83 -13.71 -9.12
CA SER A 9 -5.53 -13.65 -8.42
C SER A 9 -4.42 -12.98 -9.24
N ALA A 10 -4.38 -13.21 -10.56
CA ALA A 10 -3.38 -12.59 -11.44
C ALA A 10 -3.53 -11.06 -11.56
N GLU A 11 -4.76 -10.55 -11.64
CA GLU A 11 -5.03 -9.10 -11.69
C GLU A 11 -4.61 -8.43 -10.38
N PHE A 12 -5.03 -8.99 -9.25
CA PHE A 12 -4.64 -8.49 -7.92
C PHE A 12 -3.13 -8.56 -7.70
N PHE A 13 -2.47 -9.64 -8.14
CA PHE A 13 -1.02 -9.73 -8.09
C PHE A 13 -0.35 -8.62 -8.92
N GLY A 14 -0.87 -8.34 -10.12
CA GLY A 14 -0.43 -7.22 -10.95
C GLY A 14 -0.54 -5.88 -10.22
N PHE A 15 -1.68 -5.61 -9.57
CA PHE A 15 -1.87 -4.40 -8.77
C PHE A 15 -0.89 -4.32 -7.60
N PHE A 16 -0.70 -5.39 -6.82
CA PHE A 16 0.26 -5.38 -5.70
C PHE A 16 1.70 -5.16 -6.18
N ASN A 17 2.09 -5.79 -7.29
CA ASN A 17 3.42 -5.61 -7.87
C ASN A 17 3.63 -4.16 -8.34
N MET A 18 2.62 -3.56 -8.99
CA MET A 18 2.65 -2.15 -9.38
C MET A 18 2.83 -1.23 -8.17
N LEU A 19 2.03 -1.43 -7.12
CA LEU A 19 2.13 -0.66 -5.87
C LEU A 19 3.52 -0.81 -5.22
N GLY A 20 4.10 -2.02 -5.22
CA GLY A 20 5.45 -2.26 -4.74
C GLY A 20 6.52 -1.46 -5.51
N LYS A 21 6.40 -1.41 -6.84
CA LYS A 21 7.29 -0.59 -7.68
C LYS A 21 7.15 0.91 -7.40
N PHE A 22 5.94 1.40 -7.18
CA PHE A 22 5.72 2.79 -6.77
C PHE A 22 6.37 3.09 -5.42
N ALA A 23 6.27 2.18 -4.44
CA ALA A 23 6.90 2.36 -3.13
C ALA A 23 8.43 2.49 -3.24
N ALA A 24 9.06 1.72 -4.14
CA ALA A 24 10.50 1.80 -4.41
C ALA A 24 10.96 3.14 -5.02
N VAL A 25 10.04 3.92 -5.61
CA VAL A 25 10.33 5.25 -6.14
C VAL A 25 9.99 6.34 -5.13
N VAL A 26 8.79 6.29 -4.55
CA VAL A 26 8.26 7.32 -3.64
C VAL A 26 9.07 7.40 -2.34
N GLY A 27 9.47 6.25 -1.78
CA GLY A 27 10.25 6.22 -0.53
C GLY A 27 11.59 6.97 -0.66
N PRO A 28 12.47 6.58 -1.59
CA PRO A 28 13.73 7.28 -1.83
C PRO A 28 13.54 8.73 -2.27
N PHE A 29 12.53 9.02 -3.09
CA PHE A 29 12.23 10.40 -3.51
C PHE A 29 11.91 11.28 -2.29
N LEU A 30 11.00 10.84 -1.42
CA LEU A 30 10.62 11.59 -0.22
C LEU A 30 11.80 11.77 0.74
N MET A 31 12.51 10.68 1.06
CA MET A 31 13.69 10.73 1.93
C MET A 31 14.78 11.64 1.36
N GLY A 32 15.04 11.53 0.05
CA GLY A 32 16.05 12.31 -0.65
C GLY A 32 15.70 13.80 -0.65
N SER A 33 14.48 14.16 -1.02
CA SER A 33 14.01 15.55 -0.98
C SER A 33 14.09 16.16 0.42
N VAL A 34 13.64 15.45 1.45
CA VAL A 34 13.72 15.96 2.84
C VAL A 34 15.16 16.07 3.31
N THR A 35 16.03 15.11 2.97
CA THR A 35 17.46 15.17 3.32
C THR A 35 18.15 16.36 2.65
N LEU A 36 17.86 16.63 1.37
CA LEU A 36 18.43 17.76 0.64
C LEU A 36 17.95 19.11 1.20
N LEU A 37 16.67 19.21 1.56
CA LEU A 37 16.10 20.46 2.11
C LEU A 37 16.55 20.74 3.55
N THR A 38 16.74 19.70 4.37
CA THR A 38 17.09 19.85 5.79
C THR A 38 18.59 19.74 6.07
N GLY A 39 19.37 19.18 5.15
CA GLY A 39 20.76 18.80 5.37
C GLY A 39 20.96 17.66 6.38
N ASN A 40 19.90 17.00 6.84
CA ASN A 40 19.95 16.01 7.91
C ASN A 40 19.30 14.69 7.50
N ALA A 41 20.13 13.66 7.32
CA ALA A 41 19.67 12.32 6.93
C ALA A 41 18.70 11.69 7.95
N ARG A 42 18.79 12.04 9.25
CA ARG A 42 17.85 11.53 10.26
C ARG A 42 16.44 12.06 10.03
N LEU A 43 16.31 13.34 9.68
CA LEU A 43 15.02 13.93 9.31
C LEU A 43 14.51 13.36 7.98
N GLY A 44 15.41 13.07 7.05
CA GLY A 44 15.11 12.32 5.82
C GLY A 44 14.45 10.97 6.10
N ILE A 45 15.04 10.13 6.96
CA ILE A 45 14.47 8.82 7.32
C ILE A 45 13.14 9.00 8.06
N LEU A 46 13.03 9.97 8.98
CA LEU A 46 11.79 10.23 9.71
C LEU A 46 10.63 10.64 8.80
N SER A 47 10.89 11.22 7.62
CA SER A 47 9.84 11.58 6.66
C SER A 47 9.01 10.38 6.18
N ILE A 48 9.58 9.17 6.22
CA ILE A 48 8.88 7.93 5.84
C ILE A 48 7.67 7.67 6.77
N LEU A 49 7.69 8.18 8.00
CA LEU A 49 6.54 8.10 8.92
C LEU A 49 5.26 8.70 8.34
N ILE A 50 5.36 9.67 7.43
CA ILE A 50 4.21 10.23 6.71
C ILE A 50 3.50 9.14 5.90
N LEU A 51 4.27 8.29 5.19
CA LEU A 51 3.71 7.19 4.40
C LEU A 51 3.05 6.14 5.30
N PHE A 52 3.64 5.84 6.46
CA PHE A 52 3.03 4.95 7.45
C PHE A 52 1.73 5.52 8.04
N ALA A 53 1.69 6.82 8.35
CA ALA A 53 0.49 7.47 8.87
C ALA A 53 -0.65 7.45 7.83
N VAL A 54 -0.35 7.73 6.57
CA VAL A 54 -1.31 7.63 5.46
C VAL A 54 -1.80 6.18 5.32
N GLY A 55 -0.89 5.21 5.28
CA GLY A 55 -1.25 3.79 5.19
C GLY A 55 -2.15 3.34 6.35
N TRP A 56 -1.82 3.73 7.57
CA TRP A 56 -2.63 3.45 8.76
C TRP A 56 -4.02 4.07 8.68
N PHE A 57 -4.14 5.31 8.22
CA PHE A 57 -5.43 5.97 8.03
C PHE A 57 -6.29 5.25 6.98
N LEU A 58 -5.69 4.81 5.87
CA LEU A 58 -6.39 4.05 4.84
C LEU A 58 -6.86 2.69 5.36
N LEU A 59 -6.01 1.98 6.10
CA LEU A 59 -6.33 0.66 6.67
C LEU A 59 -7.47 0.71 7.69
N ARG A 60 -7.66 1.83 8.40
CA ARG A 60 -8.81 2.01 9.30
C ARG A 60 -10.17 1.97 8.61
N LYS A 61 -10.22 2.24 7.30
CA LYS A 61 -11.47 2.21 6.52
C LYS A 61 -11.77 0.83 5.91
N VAL A 62 -10.91 -0.16 6.13
CA VAL A 62 -11.05 -1.49 5.52
C VAL A 62 -11.96 -2.37 6.37
N ASP A 63 -13.06 -2.83 5.78
CA ASP A 63 -13.92 -3.88 6.34
C ASP A 63 -13.55 -5.23 5.75
N ILE A 64 -13.05 -6.13 6.59
CA ILE A 64 -12.59 -7.46 6.18
C ILE A 64 -13.77 -8.41 5.95
N SER A 65 -14.82 -8.31 6.75
CA SER A 65 -16.00 -9.18 6.66
C SER A 65 -16.75 -8.93 5.36
N GLU A 66 -16.90 -7.67 4.97
CA GLU A 66 -17.54 -7.31 3.71
C GLU A 66 -16.70 -7.75 2.51
N GLY A 67 -15.38 -7.55 2.54
CA GLY A 67 -14.50 -8.00 1.46
C GLY A 67 -14.52 -9.52 1.26
N GLU A 68 -14.63 -10.31 2.34
CA GLU A 68 -14.79 -11.76 2.27
C GLU A 68 -16.11 -12.18 1.63
N ARG A 69 -17.19 -11.48 1.97
CA ARG A 69 -18.51 -11.72 1.38
C ARG A 69 -18.48 -11.45 -0.13
N MET A 70 -17.93 -10.31 -0.54
CA MET A 70 -17.78 -9.95 -1.95
C MET A 70 -16.95 -10.99 -2.73
N ALA A 71 -15.85 -11.47 -2.15
CA ALA A 71 -15.01 -12.48 -2.81
C ALA A 71 -15.73 -13.82 -3.00
N LYS A 72 -16.54 -14.25 -2.02
CA LYS A 72 -17.35 -15.47 -2.12
C LYS A 72 -18.51 -15.32 -3.11
N GLU A 73 -19.22 -14.20 -3.08
CA GLU A 73 -20.31 -13.91 -4.02
C GLU A 73 -19.83 -13.90 -5.47
N PHE A 74 -18.61 -13.40 -5.73
CA PHE A 74 -18.01 -13.44 -7.05
C PHE A 74 -17.78 -14.87 -7.55
N LEU A 75 -17.27 -15.76 -6.70
CA LEU A 75 -17.00 -17.17 -7.05
C LEU A 75 -18.26 -18.03 -7.13
N ALA A 76 -19.37 -17.57 -6.54
CA ALA A 76 -20.65 -18.27 -6.58
C ALA A 76 -21.49 -17.91 -7.83
N LYS A 77 -21.09 -16.86 -8.56
CA LYS A 77 -21.66 -16.49 -9.87
C LYS A 77 -20.94 -17.23 -10.99
#